data_AF-A0A8T6QKR8-F1
#
_entry.id   AF-A0A8T6QKR8-F1
#
_cell.length_a   1.000
_cell.length_b   1.000
_cell.length_c   1.000
_cell.angle_alpha   90.00
_cell.angle_beta   90.00
_cell.angle_gamma   90.00
#
_symmetry.space_group_name_H-M   'P 1'
#
loop_
_entity.id
_entity.type
_entity.pdbx_description
1 polymer ?
#
loop_
_entity_poly.entity_id
_entity_poly.type
_entity_poly.pdbx_seq_one_letter_code
_entity_poly.pdbx_strand_id
1 'polypeptide(L)' 'IYLPPYSPEFSPIENFWSKVKSILRSLEARTYPDLAKALEKAFKEVSLTDIKNWFTNCCYCTSLE' A
#
# COMPACT_ATOMS: atom_id res chain seq x y z
N ILE A 1 -18.41 -4.95 -1.49
CA ILE A 1 -17.39 -5.83 -0.86
C ILE A 1 -17.58 -5.73 0.65
N TYR A 2 -17.83 -6.84 1.33
CA TYR A 2 -18.01 -6.88 2.78
C TYR A 2 -16.66 -7.19 3.43
N LEU A 3 -16.21 -6.34 4.36
CA LEU A 3 -15.00 -6.57 5.15
C LEU A 3 -15.45 -6.93 6.58
N PRO A 4 -15.15 -8.15 7.07
CA PRO A 4 -15.46 -8.49 8.44
C PRO A 4 -14.73 -7.56 9.43
N PRO A 5 -15.37 -7.21 10.56
CA PRO A 5 -14.75 -6.37 11.57
C PRO A 5 -13.46 -7.00 12.09
N TYR A 6 -12.44 -6.17 12.35
CA TYR A 6 -11.12 -6.59 12.82
C TYR A 6 -10.35 -7.56 11.91
N SER A 7 -10.65 -7.59 10.60
CA SER A 7 -9.90 -8.40 9.64
C SER A 7 -9.07 -7.53 8.68
N PRO A 8 -8.01 -6.85 9.17
CA PRO A 8 -7.14 -6.01 8.34
C PRO A 8 -6.43 -6.83 7.25
N GLU A 9 -6.28 -8.14 7.45
CA GLU A 9 -5.67 -9.08 6.50
C GLU A 9 -6.41 -9.16 5.16
N PHE A 10 -7.71 -8.88 5.15
CA PHE A 10 -8.53 -8.82 3.94
C PHE A 10 -8.65 -7.41 3.37
N SER A 11 -7.82 -6.45 3.79
CA SER A 11 -7.87 -5.08 3.29
C SER A 11 -6.62 -4.72 2.48
N PRO A 12 -6.71 -4.56 1.15
CA PRO A 12 -5.55 -4.26 0.31
C PRO A 12 -4.92 -2.89 0.61
N ILE A 13 -5.66 -1.98 1.27
CA ILE A 13 -5.13 -0.69 1.72
C ILE A 13 -4.07 -0.84 2.82
N GLU A 14 -4.12 -1.91 3.62
CA GLU A 14 -3.12 -2.19 4.64
C GLU A 14 -1.78 -2.56 3.99
N ASN A 15 -1.82 -3.36 2.92
CA ASN A 15 -0.64 -3.70 2.12
C ASN A 15 -0.03 -2.45 1.47
N PHE A 16 -0.87 -1.56 0.94
CA PHE A 16 -0.43 -0.26 0.40
C PHE A 16 0.30 0.57 1.45
N TRP A 17 -0.33 0.78 2.62
CA TRP A 17 0.28 1.56 3.70
C TRP A 17 1.53 0.88 4.27
N SER A 18 1.60 -0.45 4.27
CA SER A 18 2.81 -1.18 4.64
C SER A 18 3.99 -0.82 3.74
N LYS A 19 3.79 -0.85 2.40
CA LYS A 19 4.83 -0.45 1.42
C LYS A 19 5.22 1.02 1.57
N VAL A 20 4.24 1.93 1.68
CA VAL A 20 4.49 3.37 1.86
C VAL A 20 5.27 3.63 3.15
N LYS A 21 4.85 3.04 4.28
CA LYS A 21 5.57 3.19 5.56
C LYS A 21 6.99 2.62 5.49
N SER A 22 7.20 1.52 4.77
CA SER A 22 8.54 0.95 4.57
C SER A 22 9.46 1.91 3.81
N ILE A 23 8.96 2.56 2.76
CA ILE A 23 9.71 3.54 1.97
C ILE A 23 10.00 4.78 2.82
N LEU A 24 9.00 5.29 3.54
CA LEU A 24 9.17 6.45 4.44
C LEU A 24 10.19 6.18 5.54
N ARG A 25 10.20 4.98 6.12
CA ARG A 25 11.20 4.58 7.12
C ARG A 25 12.61 4.51 6.53
N SER A 26 12.74 4.04 5.29
CA SER A 26 14.03 3.97 4.57
C SER A 26 14.58 5.36 4.22
N LEU A 27 13.70 6.32 3.96
CA LEU A 27 14.11 7.69 3.60
C LEU A 27 14.45 8.57 4.81
N GLU A 28 14.13 8.13 6.03
CA GLU A 28 14.42 8.84 7.30
C GLU A 28 14.07 10.34 7.28
N ALA A 29 12.95 10.70 6.64
CA ALA A 29 12.52 12.09 6.53
C ALA A 29 12.22 12.71 7.90
N ARG A 30 13.05 13.67 8.35
CA ARG A 30 12.94 14.33 9.66
C ARG A 30 12.16 15.65 9.63
N THR A 31 11.72 16.10 8.44
CA THR A 31 11.03 17.38 8.26
C THR A 31 9.77 17.22 7.41
N TYR A 32 8.76 18.07 7.64
CA TYR A 32 7.52 18.10 6.85
C TYR A 32 7.72 18.18 5.33
N PRO A 33 8.56 19.09 4.78
CA PRO A 33 8.77 19.16 3.34
C PRO A 33 9.44 17.90 2.78
N ASP A 34 10.31 17.27 3.55
CA ASP A 34 10.96 16.03 3.16
C ASP A 34 9.99 14.84 3.20
N LEU A 35 9.09 14.81 4.19
CA LEU A 35 8.01 13.83 4.26
C LEU A 35 7.06 13.93 3.06
N ALA A 36 6.71 15.14 2.62
CA ALA A 36 5.87 15.34 1.45
C ALA A 36 6.53 14.77 0.17
N LYS A 37 7.82 15.06 -0.04
CA LYS A 37 8.60 14.50 -1.16
C LYS A 37 8.72 12.99 -1.07
N ALA A 38 8.93 12.47 0.14
CA ALA A 38 9.03 11.04 0.40
C ALA A 38 7.70 10.33 0.11
N LEU A 39 6.55 10.95 0.42
CA LEU A 39 5.23 10.45 0.04
C LEU A 39 5.03 10.43 -1.48
N GLU A 40 5.39 11.50 -2.19
CA GLU A 40 5.32 11.52 -3.66
C GLU A 40 6.17 10.41 -4.28
N LYS A 41 7.37 10.18 -3.75
CA LYS A 41 8.23 9.07 -4.18
C LYS A 41 7.59 7.71 -3.86
N ALA A 42 7.08 7.53 -2.64
CA ALA A 42 6.46 6.29 -2.22
C ALA A 42 5.24 5.93 -3.09
N PHE A 43 4.42 6.91 -3.47
CA PHE A 43 3.28 6.68 -4.36
C PHE A 43 3.70 6.33 -5.79
N LYS A 44 4.80 6.91 -6.30
CA LYS A 44 5.35 6.54 -7.62
C LYS A 44 5.91 5.12 -7.68
N GLU A 45 6.37 4.59 -6.56
CA GLU A 45 6.89 3.21 -6.44
C GLU A 45 5.78 2.14 -6.37
N VAL A 46 4.52 2.55 -6.24
CA VAL A 46 3.39 1.61 -6.27
C VAL A 46 3.00 1.35 -7.72
N SER A 47 3.24 0.12 -8.18
CA SER A 47 2.88 -0.31 -9.53
C SER A 47 1.49 -0.95 -9.56
N LEU A 48 0.89 -1.03 -10.76
CA LEU A 48 -0.35 -1.80 -10.96
C LEU A 48 -0.18 -3.28 -10.60
N THR A 49 1.03 -3.82 -10.76
CA THR A 49 1.36 -5.20 -10.38
C THR A 49 1.31 -5.39 -8.87
N ASP A 50 1.83 -4.44 -8.09
CA ASP A 50 1.69 -4.45 -6.62
C ASP A 50 0.22 -4.49 -6.21
N ILE A 51 -0.60 -3.62 -6.82
CA ILE A 51 -2.03 -3.53 -6.53
C ILE A 51 -2.71 -4.89 -6.83
N LYS A 52 -2.48 -5.46 -8.01
CA LYS A 52 -3.04 -6.78 -8.36
C LYS A 52 -2.62 -7.85 -7.35
N ASN A 53 -1.34 -7.90 -6.99
CA ASN A 53 -0.84 -8.86 -6.01
C ASN A 53 -1.48 -8.69 -4.63
N TRP A 54 -1.72 -7.47 -4.16
CA TRP A 54 -2.37 -7.21 -2.87
C TRP A 54 -3.84 -7.64 -2.86
N PHE A 55 -4.56 -7.39 -3.96
CA PHE A 55 -5.95 -7.86 -4.08
C PHE A 55 -6.01 -9.39 -4.10
N THR A 56 -5.12 -10.06 -4.85
CA THR A 56 -4.98 -11.53 -4.83
C THR A 56 -4.63 -12.05 -3.44
N ASN A 57 -3.71 -11.39 -2.73
CA ASN A 57 -3.32 -11.78 -1.36
C ASN A 57 -4.48 -11.66 -0.36
N CYS A 58 -5.36 -10.67 -0.53
CA CYS A 58 -6.57 -10.53 0.28
C CYS A 58 -7.72 -11.46 -0.17
N CYS A 59 -7.43 -12.47 -0.98
CA CYS A 59 -8.41 -13.42 -1.55
C CYS A 59 -9.50 -12.76 -2.39
N TYR A 60 -9.28 -11.55 -2.90
CA TYR A 60 -10.15 -10.98 -3.91
C TYR A 60 -9.72 -11.51 -5.27
N CYS A 61 -10.64 -12.16 -5.99
CA CYS A 61 -10.41 -12.52 -7.38
C CYS A 61 -10.20 -11.23 -8.19
N THR A 62 -8.97 -10.96 -8.62
CA THR A 62 -8.71 -10.07 -9.75
C THR A 62 -8.94 -10.83 -11.06
N SER A 63 -10.08 -11.52 -11.18
CA SER A 63 -10.52 -12.06 -12.47
C SER A 63 -10.98 -10.88 -13.31
N LEU A 64 -10.03 -10.29 -14.02
CA LEU A 64 -10.29 -9.57 -15.27
C LEU A 64 -9.78 -10.51 -16.37
N GLU A 65 -10.58 -11.54 -16.62
CA GLU A 65 -10.81 -12.00 -18.00
C GLU A 65 -11.85 -11.06 -18.63
#